data_AF-A0A2H0VXA3-F1
#
_entry.id   AF-A0A2H0VXA3-F1
#
_cell.length_a   1.000
_cell.length_b   1.000
_cell.length_c   1.000
_cell.angle_alpha   90.00
_cell.angle_beta   90.00
_cell.angle_gamma   90.00
#
_symmetry.space_group_name_H-M   'P 1'
#
loop_
_entity.id
_entity.type
_entity.pdbx_description
1 polymer ?
#
loop_
_entity_poly.entity_id
_entity_poly.type
_entity_poly.pdbx_seq_one_letter_code
_entity_poly.pdbx_strand_id
1 'polypeptide(L)'
;MKKLLSIVLAISMASLMAGCASTTTTETTDTATTTTATLDICQETDHDSCISEDGIDEALEGQWNLALQSVSASVGSIDNPFAGRTTSFDSDGTYTEDYSTEETDDVTYASITSSCDVAGILSGTWSAATELDLDSYDPNDSESVPTSINYLRITPDGGTPTVTCQATGDTASSNQASTPLGVGVATGTDYVEYTYTMDSEWTTLTIMQENEYSGSTNTYVFSR
;
A
#
# COMPACT_ATOMS: atom_id res chain seq x y z
N MET A 1 15.52 12.93 56.79
CA MET A 1 14.75 14.11 56.34
C MET A 1 14.63 14.02 54.82
N LYS A 2 13.46 13.59 54.33
CA LYS A 2 13.11 13.54 52.91
C LYS A 2 12.71 14.95 52.47
N LYS A 3 13.24 15.45 51.35
CA LYS A 3 12.61 16.53 50.59
C LYS A 3 12.35 16.03 49.18
N LEU A 4 11.06 15.85 48.89
CA LEU A 4 10.51 15.80 47.55
C LEU A 4 10.73 17.17 46.90
N LEU A 5 11.07 17.18 45.61
CA LEU A 5 10.86 18.34 44.75
C LEU A 5 10.10 17.85 43.51
N SER A 6 8.80 18.10 43.52
CA SER A 6 7.94 18.00 42.35
C SER A 6 8.20 19.22 41.47
N ILE A 7 8.58 19.00 40.21
CA ILE A 7 8.54 20.03 39.18
C ILE A 7 7.43 19.64 38.21
N VAL A 8 6.37 20.43 38.26
CA VAL A 8 5.28 20.48 37.28
C VAL A 8 5.82 21.29 36.11
N LEU A 9 5.98 20.66 34.94
CA LEU A 9 6.22 21.38 33.70
C LEU A 9 4.92 21.36 32.88
N ALA A 10 4.18 22.46 32.97
CA ALA A 10 3.10 22.76 32.04
C ALA A 10 3.73 23.42 30.81
N ILE A 11 3.69 22.74 29.66
CA ILE A 11 3.92 23.36 28.36
C ILE A 11 2.57 23.37 27.65
N SER A 12 2.01 24.57 27.49
CA SER A 12 0.89 24.83 26.61
C SER A 12 1.36 24.74 25.17
N MET A 13 0.82 23.80 24.41
CA MET A 13 0.86 23.84 22.95
C MET A 13 -0.46 24.41 22.45
N ALA A 14 -0.40 25.67 22.06
CA ALA A 14 -1.33 26.29 21.15
C ALA A 14 -0.48 27.09 20.17
N SER A 15 -0.50 26.71 18.88
CA SER A 15 -0.48 27.63 17.73
C SER A 15 -0.26 26.91 16.40
N LEU A 16 -1.18 27.18 15.48
CA LEU A 16 -1.02 27.28 14.02
C LEU A 16 -0.87 25.99 13.18
N MET A 17 -2.01 25.54 12.66
CA MET A 17 -2.22 25.46 11.20
C MET A 17 -3.59 26.06 10.90
N ALA A 18 -3.67 26.91 9.89
CA ALA A 18 -4.85 27.66 9.49
C ALA A 18 -5.12 27.46 7.99
N GLY A 19 -6.40 27.33 7.64
CA GLY A 19 -6.97 27.29 6.29
C GLY A 19 -7.68 25.94 6.08
N CYS A 20 -9.00 25.79 5.91
CA CYS A 20 -10.12 26.62 5.44
C CYS A 20 -11.31 26.43 6.42
N ALA A 21 -12.36 27.26 6.56
CA ALA A 21 -13.04 28.14 5.64
C ALA A 21 -13.77 29.28 6.40
N SER A 22 -14.00 30.39 5.70
CA SER A 22 -14.84 31.51 6.11
C SER A 22 -16.33 31.13 6.06
N THR A 23 -17.09 31.41 7.11
CA THR A 23 -18.55 31.55 6.98
C THR A 23 -19.06 32.75 7.78
N THR A 24 -19.65 33.71 7.05
CA THR A 24 -20.34 34.90 7.57
C THR A 24 -21.71 34.49 8.08
N THR A 25 -21.99 34.67 9.37
CA THR A 25 -23.31 34.41 9.95
C THR A 25 -24.25 35.58 9.64
N THR A 26 -25.26 35.34 8.80
CA THR A 26 -26.48 36.16 8.75
C THR A 26 -27.62 35.30 9.28
N GLU A 27 -28.17 35.65 10.45
CA GLU A 27 -29.37 35.00 10.97
C GLU A 27 -30.56 35.34 10.07
N THR A 28 -31.17 34.32 9.48
CA THR A 28 -32.55 34.38 9.01
C THR A 28 -33.25 33.13 9.51
N THR A 29 -34.31 33.33 10.29
CA THR A 29 -35.11 32.27 10.91
C THR A 29 -35.86 31.52 9.82
N ASP A 30 -35.46 30.28 9.51
CA ASP A 30 -36.29 29.38 8.73
C ASP A 30 -36.09 27.90 9.13
N THR A 31 -37.20 27.18 9.03
CA THR A 31 -37.49 25.82 9.49
C THR A 31 -36.29 24.84 9.48
N ALA A 32 -35.83 24.44 10.67
CA ALA A 32 -34.71 23.52 10.86
C ALA A 32 -35.03 22.11 10.32
N THR A 33 -34.52 21.83 9.12
CA THR A 33 -34.24 20.46 8.69
C THR A 33 -32.89 20.10 9.30
N THR A 34 -32.86 19.16 10.24
CA THR A 34 -31.62 18.67 10.87
C THR A 34 -30.87 17.83 9.84
N THR A 35 -30.10 18.48 8.98
CA THR A 35 -29.08 17.81 8.17
C THR A 35 -27.93 17.50 9.12
N THR A 36 -27.85 16.28 9.61
CA THR A 36 -26.64 15.78 10.26
C THR A 36 -25.56 15.79 9.20
N ALA A 37 -24.70 16.81 9.22
CA ALA A 37 -23.45 16.74 8.48
C ALA A 37 -22.63 15.64 9.14
N THR A 38 -22.58 14.47 8.51
CA THR A 38 -21.55 13.48 8.79
C THR A 38 -20.23 14.20 8.50
N LEU A 39 -19.45 14.44 9.54
CA LEU A 39 -18.09 14.91 9.38
C LEU A 39 -17.35 13.69 8.82
N ASP A 40 -17.08 13.64 7.52
CA ASP A 40 -16.22 12.61 6.97
C ASP A 40 -14.84 12.80 7.62
N ILE A 41 -14.53 11.89 8.54
CA ILE A 41 -13.21 11.83 9.17
C ILE A 41 -12.31 11.22 8.12
N CYS A 42 -11.57 12.09 7.45
CA CYS A 42 -10.59 11.75 6.46
C CYS A 42 -9.19 11.72 7.09
N GLN A 43 -8.43 10.66 6.85
CA GLN A 43 -7.00 10.65 7.12
C GLN A 43 -6.25 11.01 5.82
N GLU A 44 -5.64 12.20 5.81
CA GLU A 44 -4.84 12.65 4.65
C GLU A 44 -3.57 11.81 4.50
N THR A 45 -3.26 11.45 3.25
CA THR A 45 -2.02 10.78 2.88
C THR A 45 -0.94 11.80 2.46
N ASP A 46 0.28 11.32 2.26
CA ASP A 46 1.40 12.12 1.75
C ASP A 46 1.32 12.44 0.24
N HIS A 47 0.33 11.87 -0.46
CA HIS A 47 0.09 12.04 -1.90
C HIS A 47 -1.25 12.74 -2.19
N ASP A 48 -1.67 13.60 -1.25
CA ASP A 48 -2.84 14.48 -1.33
C ASP A 48 -4.18 13.71 -1.51
N SER A 49 -4.26 12.47 -1.04
CA SER A 49 -5.49 11.66 -1.03
C SER A 49 -6.09 11.51 0.36
N CYS A 50 -7.25 10.86 0.42
CA CYS A 50 -8.03 10.67 1.63
C CYS A 50 -8.32 9.19 1.89
N ILE A 51 -7.93 8.69 3.07
CA ILE A 51 -8.40 7.40 3.58
C ILE A 51 -9.66 7.62 4.42
N SER A 52 -10.76 7.00 3.99
CA SER A 52 -12.05 7.00 4.69
C SER A 52 -12.04 6.13 5.95
N GLU A 53 -13.08 6.23 6.79
CA GLU A 53 -13.26 5.38 7.98
C GLU A 53 -13.32 3.87 7.64
N ASP A 54 -13.79 3.53 6.43
CA ASP A 54 -13.84 2.16 5.93
C ASP A 54 -12.46 1.66 5.43
N GLY A 55 -11.42 2.49 5.51
CA GLY A 55 -10.08 2.17 5.03
C GLY A 55 -9.96 2.23 3.51
N ILE A 56 -10.81 2.98 2.82
CA ILE A 56 -10.72 3.18 1.36
C ILE A 56 -9.92 4.45 1.09
N ASP A 57 -8.82 4.31 0.36
CA ASP A 57 -8.07 5.43 -0.23
C ASP A 57 -8.56 5.68 -1.66
N GLU A 58 -9.19 6.83 -1.90
CA GLU A 58 -9.75 7.18 -3.21
C GLU A 58 -8.70 7.20 -4.34
N ALA A 59 -7.43 7.42 -4.00
CA ALA A 59 -6.35 7.43 -4.98
C ALA A 59 -6.07 6.03 -5.52
N LEU A 60 -6.23 4.99 -4.69
CA LEU A 60 -6.06 3.60 -5.09
C LEU A 60 -7.22 3.08 -5.95
N GLU A 61 -8.41 3.69 -5.88
CA GLU A 61 -9.58 3.20 -6.59
C GLU A 61 -9.38 3.11 -8.12
N GLY A 62 -9.91 2.06 -8.73
CA GLY A 62 -9.89 1.83 -10.16
C GLY A 62 -8.91 0.74 -10.59
N GLN A 63 -8.59 0.76 -11.89
CA GLN A 63 -7.79 -0.28 -12.54
C GLN A 63 -6.35 0.18 -12.73
N TRP A 64 -5.42 -0.72 -12.44
CA TRP A 64 -3.99 -0.50 -12.42
C TRP A 64 -3.31 -1.59 -13.23
N ASN A 65 -2.47 -1.19 -14.19
CA ASN A 65 -1.74 -2.12 -15.03
C ASN A 65 -0.30 -2.24 -14.55
N LEU A 66 0.14 -3.44 -14.22
CA LEU A 66 1.50 -3.70 -13.76
C LEU A 66 2.48 -3.42 -14.89
N ALA A 67 3.27 -2.35 -14.75
CA ALA A 67 4.26 -1.93 -15.71
C ALA A 67 5.63 -2.56 -15.43
N LEU A 68 5.97 -2.76 -14.15
CA LEU A 68 7.25 -3.33 -13.72
C LEU A 68 7.08 -4.05 -12.39
N GLN A 69 7.75 -5.20 -12.25
CA GLN A 69 8.06 -5.80 -10.97
C GLN A 69 9.58 -5.93 -10.83
N SER A 70 10.11 -5.70 -9.63
CA SER A 70 11.51 -6.00 -9.32
C SER A 70 11.65 -6.61 -7.92
N VAL A 71 12.72 -7.37 -7.72
CA VAL A 71 13.09 -7.96 -6.44
C VAL A 71 14.51 -7.54 -6.11
N SER A 72 14.68 -6.74 -5.07
CA SER A 72 15.99 -6.40 -4.53
C SER A 72 16.49 -7.53 -3.63
N ALA A 73 17.73 -7.95 -3.81
CA ALA A 73 18.39 -8.94 -2.97
C ALA A 73 19.84 -8.51 -2.68
N SER A 74 20.47 -9.18 -1.71
CA SER A 74 21.86 -8.90 -1.30
C SER A 74 22.90 -9.05 -2.43
N VAL A 75 22.55 -9.70 -3.53
CA VAL A 75 23.39 -9.93 -4.71
C VAL A 75 23.05 -9.04 -5.92
N GLY A 76 22.05 -8.16 -5.81
CA GLY A 76 21.60 -7.27 -6.89
C GLY A 76 20.08 -7.14 -6.98
N SER A 77 19.59 -6.41 -7.99
CA SER A 77 18.17 -6.35 -8.34
C SER A 77 17.87 -7.31 -9.48
N ILE A 78 16.73 -7.97 -9.42
CA ILE A 78 16.18 -8.76 -10.51
C ILE A 78 14.89 -8.09 -10.95
N ASP A 79 14.87 -7.58 -12.17
CA ASP A 79 13.62 -7.13 -12.78
C ASP A 79 12.86 -8.38 -13.22
N ASN A 80 11.64 -8.51 -12.70
CA ASN A 80 10.75 -9.62 -12.96
C ASN A 80 9.73 -9.15 -14.00
N PRO A 81 9.66 -9.76 -15.18
CA PRO A 81 8.91 -9.21 -16.29
C PRO A 81 7.44 -9.63 -16.28
N PHE A 82 6.83 -9.77 -15.10
CA PHE A 82 5.40 -10.06 -14.97
C PHE A 82 4.56 -8.80 -15.26
N ALA A 83 4.74 -8.20 -16.43
CA ALA A 83 4.04 -7.00 -16.85
C ALA A 83 2.69 -7.35 -17.51
N GLY A 84 1.74 -6.41 -17.50
CA GLY A 84 0.45 -6.59 -18.17
C GLY A 84 -0.65 -7.22 -17.32
N ARG A 85 -0.40 -7.46 -16.03
CA ARG A 85 -1.45 -7.76 -15.05
C ARG A 85 -2.33 -6.54 -14.83
N THR A 86 -3.65 -6.75 -14.72
CA THR A 86 -4.57 -5.71 -14.25
C THR A 86 -5.01 -6.00 -12.83
N THR A 87 -4.77 -5.04 -11.94
CA THR A 87 -5.25 -5.01 -10.56
C THR A 87 -6.41 -4.02 -10.47
N SER A 88 -7.47 -4.35 -9.73
CA SER A 88 -8.62 -3.47 -9.51
C SER A 88 -8.87 -3.31 -8.01
N PHE A 89 -9.02 -2.06 -7.57
CA PHE A 89 -9.45 -1.69 -6.23
C PHE A 89 -10.80 -0.99 -6.35
N ASP A 90 -11.86 -1.61 -5.86
CA ASP A 90 -13.21 -1.05 -5.92
C ASP A 90 -13.54 -0.31 -4.62
N SER A 91 -14.42 0.69 -4.71
CA SER A 91 -14.83 1.55 -3.59
C SER A 91 -15.63 0.84 -2.50
N ASP A 92 -16.08 -0.39 -2.74
CA ASP A 92 -16.70 -1.25 -1.72
C ASP A 92 -15.68 -2.11 -0.95
N GLY A 93 -14.39 -1.89 -1.17
CA GLY A 93 -13.29 -2.66 -0.57
C GLY A 93 -13.01 -3.97 -1.30
N THR A 94 -13.64 -4.23 -2.45
CA THR A 94 -13.33 -5.40 -3.28
C THR A 94 -12.01 -5.21 -4.02
N TYR A 95 -11.20 -6.25 -4.02
CA TYR A 95 -9.94 -6.30 -4.74
C TYR A 95 -9.92 -7.48 -5.71
N THR A 96 -9.41 -7.26 -6.93
CA THR A 96 -9.27 -8.29 -7.95
C THR A 96 -7.95 -8.14 -8.70
N GLU A 97 -7.31 -9.26 -9.04
CA GLU A 97 -6.18 -9.34 -9.95
C GLU A 97 -6.48 -10.31 -11.09
N ASP A 98 -6.29 -9.83 -12.32
CA ASP A 98 -6.37 -10.62 -13.53
C ASP A 98 -4.97 -10.86 -14.11
N TYR A 99 -4.53 -12.12 -14.06
CA TYR A 99 -3.25 -12.59 -14.59
C TYR A 99 -3.39 -13.11 -16.02
N SER A 100 -4.59 -13.10 -16.62
CA SER A 100 -4.85 -13.72 -17.93
C SER A 100 -4.13 -13.05 -19.10
N THR A 101 -3.69 -11.81 -18.91
CA THR A 101 -2.98 -10.99 -19.89
C THR A 101 -1.51 -10.74 -19.52
N GLU A 102 -1.02 -11.39 -18.46
CA GLU A 102 0.37 -11.21 -18.02
C GLU A 102 1.32 -11.72 -19.11
N GLU A 103 2.09 -10.79 -19.69
CA GLU A 103 3.17 -11.14 -20.61
C GLU A 103 4.40 -11.46 -19.78
N THR A 104 5.10 -12.52 -20.16
CA THR A 104 6.25 -13.02 -19.39
C THR A 104 7.48 -12.96 -20.30
N ASP A 105 8.38 -12.02 -20.05
CA ASP A 105 9.71 -12.08 -20.69
C ASP A 105 10.61 -13.10 -19.98
N ASP A 106 11.74 -13.45 -20.61
CA ASP A 106 12.75 -14.32 -20.02
C ASP A 106 13.28 -13.72 -18.70
N VAL A 107 13.00 -14.39 -17.58
CA VAL A 107 13.61 -14.05 -16.29
C VAL A 107 15.08 -14.47 -16.36
N THR A 108 15.98 -13.49 -16.35
CA THR A 108 17.42 -13.77 -16.37
C THR A 108 17.96 -13.87 -14.95
N TYR A 109 17.91 -15.06 -14.36
CA TYR A 109 18.73 -15.36 -13.18
C TYR A 109 20.18 -15.55 -13.63
N ALA A 110 21.15 -15.14 -12.81
CA ALA A 110 22.58 -15.18 -13.09
C ALA A 110 23.12 -16.56 -13.58
N SER A 111 22.89 -16.90 -14.86
CA SER A 111 23.19 -18.12 -15.64
C SER A 111 22.06 -19.12 -15.97
N ILE A 112 20.78 -18.85 -15.67
CA ILE A 112 19.65 -19.70 -16.10
C ILE A 112 18.55 -18.82 -16.69
N THR A 113 18.19 -19.05 -17.95
CA THR A 113 16.97 -18.51 -18.55
C THR A 113 15.81 -19.39 -18.11
N SER A 114 14.84 -18.79 -17.43
CA SER A 114 13.57 -19.43 -17.13
C SER A 114 12.42 -18.59 -17.66
N SER A 115 11.53 -19.21 -18.43
CA SER A 115 10.23 -18.63 -18.76
C SER A 115 9.22 -19.09 -17.71
N CYS A 116 8.46 -18.17 -17.13
CA CYS A 116 7.43 -18.49 -16.15
C CYS A 116 6.08 -18.07 -16.69
N ASP A 117 5.11 -18.99 -16.77
CA ASP A 117 3.72 -18.68 -17.11
C ASP A 117 2.92 -18.49 -15.81
N VAL A 118 2.20 -17.38 -15.69
CA VAL A 118 1.25 -17.14 -14.59
C VAL A 118 -0.16 -17.09 -15.16
N ALA A 119 -1.10 -17.81 -14.53
CA ALA A 119 -2.49 -17.80 -14.95
C ALA A 119 -3.44 -17.95 -13.77
N GLY A 120 -4.50 -17.16 -13.79
CA GLY A 120 -5.57 -17.21 -12.80
C GLY A 120 -6.23 -15.86 -12.58
N ILE A 121 -7.22 -15.87 -11.71
CA ILE A 121 -7.82 -14.66 -11.15
C ILE A 121 -7.71 -14.82 -9.64
N LEU A 122 -7.27 -13.76 -8.97
CA LEU A 122 -7.33 -13.64 -7.52
C LEU A 122 -8.36 -12.57 -7.16
N SER A 123 -9.08 -12.79 -6.09
CA SER A 123 -10.02 -11.84 -5.51
C SER A 123 -9.87 -11.79 -4.01
N GLY A 124 -10.33 -10.71 -3.40
CA GLY A 124 -10.28 -10.52 -1.97
C GLY A 124 -10.88 -9.19 -1.55
N THR A 125 -10.56 -8.79 -0.33
CA THR A 125 -10.81 -7.44 0.16
C THR A 125 -9.50 -6.66 0.31
N TRP A 126 -9.60 -5.34 0.25
CA TRP A 126 -8.48 -4.45 0.52
C TRP A 126 -8.86 -3.34 1.50
N SER A 127 -7.83 -2.78 2.14
CA SER A 127 -7.94 -1.56 2.93
C SER A 127 -6.59 -0.84 2.94
N ALA A 128 -6.61 0.49 3.02
CA ALA A 128 -5.48 1.35 3.24
C ALA A 128 -5.43 1.82 4.71
N ALA A 129 -4.23 2.13 5.17
CA ALA A 129 -3.98 2.77 6.46
C ALA A 129 -2.75 3.66 6.37
N THR A 130 -2.69 4.70 7.19
CA THR A 130 -1.47 5.51 7.33
C THR A 130 -1.02 5.47 8.79
N GLU A 131 0.26 5.17 9.00
CA GLU A 131 0.89 5.17 10.32
C GLU A 131 2.09 6.13 10.32
N LEU A 132 2.48 6.60 11.50
CA LEU A 132 3.69 7.41 11.63
C LEU A 132 4.90 6.48 11.73
N ASP A 133 5.91 6.72 10.87
CA ASP A 133 7.23 6.15 11.03
C ASP A 133 7.91 6.79 12.25
N LEU A 134 7.95 6.02 13.33
CA LEU A 134 8.64 6.40 14.55
C LEU A 134 10.05 5.82 14.65
N ASP A 135 10.44 4.93 13.73
CA ASP A 135 11.75 4.27 13.77
C ASP A 135 12.86 5.23 13.32
N SER A 136 12.52 6.18 12.44
CA SER A 136 13.43 7.24 11.98
C SER A 136 13.36 8.55 12.79
N TYR A 137 12.40 8.66 13.72
CA TYR A 137 12.16 9.88 14.51
C TYR A 137 13.05 9.97 15.76
N ASP A 138 13.78 11.09 15.92
CA ASP A 138 14.48 11.42 17.16
C ASP A 138 13.74 12.53 17.93
N PRO A 139 13.08 12.23 19.07
CA PRO A 139 12.36 13.24 19.83
C PRO A 139 13.26 14.31 20.47
N ASN A 140 14.58 14.16 20.43
CA ASN A 140 15.54 15.13 20.96
C ASN A 140 16.16 16.01 19.87
N ASP A 141 15.93 15.72 18.59
CA ASP A 141 16.34 16.57 17.49
C ASP A 141 15.16 17.42 17.03
N SER A 142 15.27 18.75 17.18
CA SER A 142 14.20 19.68 16.81
C SER A 142 13.92 19.74 15.31
N GLU A 143 14.83 19.23 14.49
CA GLU A 143 14.67 19.12 13.03
C GLU A 143 14.11 17.76 12.60
N SER A 144 14.02 16.78 13.52
CA SER A 144 13.41 15.48 13.23
C SER A 144 11.89 15.61 13.23
N VAL A 145 11.27 15.29 12.10
CA VAL A 145 9.82 15.24 11.93
C VAL A 145 9.45 13.80 11.55
N PRO A 146 8.53 13.14 12.28
CA PRO A 146 8.06 11.82 11.89
C PRO A 146 7.47 11.87 10.47
N THR A 147 7.87 10.92 9.63
CA THR A 147 7.26 10.74 8.31
C THR A 147 6.05 9.82 8.42
N SER A 148 5.09 9.95 7.52
CA SER A 148 3.99 8.99 7.41
C SER A 148 4.38 7.84 6.49
N ILE A 149 3.90 6.64 6.77
CA ILE A 149 3.97 5.48 5.88
C ILE A 149 2.53 5.03 5.61
N ASN A 150 2.20 4.82 4.33
CA ASN A 150 0.91 4.26 3.93
C ASN A 150 1.04 2.77 3.67
N TYR A 151 0.06 2.03 4.15
CA TYR A 151 -0.02 0.59 4.06
C TYR A 151 -1.24 0.18 3.26
N LEU A 152 -1.04 -0.74 2.32
CA LEU A 152 -2.09 -1.47 1.62
C LEU A 152 -2.18 -2.87 2.23
N ARG A 153 -3.37 -3.26 2.67
CA ARG A 153 -3.64 -4.58 3.22
C ARG A 153 -4.58 -5.31 2.29
N ILE A 154 -4.19 -6.51 1.85
CA ILE A 154 -5.00 -7.35 0.97
C ILE A 154 -5.32 -8.67 1.65
N THR A 155 -6.62 -8.98 1.80
CA THR A 155 -7.12 -10.26 2.31
C THR A 155 -7.68 -11.08 1.15
N PRO A 156 -6.97 -12.10 0.65
CA PRO A 156 -7.48 -12.91 -0.46
C PRO A 156 -8.64 -13.83 -0.02
N ASP A 157 -9.71 -13.89 -0.81
CA ASP A 157 -10.94 -14.68 -0.54
C ASP A 157 -10.80 -16.18 -0.87
N GLY A 158 -9.57 -16.62 -1.18
CA GLY A 158 -9.30 -17.95 -1.68
C GLY A 158 -9.30 -17.99 -3.21
N GLY A 159 -8.09 -18.11 -3.74
CA GLY A 159 -7.76 -18.28 -5.15
C GLY A 159 -6.26 -18.50 -5.19
N THR A 160 -5.80 -19.50 -5.92
CA THR A 160 -4.36 -19.69 -6.11
C THR A 160 -4.07 -19.52 -7.57
N PRO A 161 -3.53 -18.36 -7.99
CA PRO A 161 -2.95 -18.25 -9.33
C PRO A 161 -1.90 -19.35 -9.47
N THR A 162 -1.83 -19.92 -10.67
CA THR A 162 -0.87 -20.97 -10.98
C THR A 162 0.37 -20.35 -11.58
N VAL A 163 1.54 -20.70 -11.08
CA VAL A 163 2.84 -20.28 -11.63
C VAL A 163 3.59 -21.50 -12.15
N THR A 164 3.89 -21.53 -13.44
CA THR A 164 4.63 -22.61 -14.09
C THR A 164 5.93 -22.07 -14.64
N CYS A 165 7.06 -22.42 -14.03
CA CYS A 165 8.37 -22.00 -14.54
C CYS A 165 9.06 -23.15 -15.27
N GLN A 166 9.57 -22.87 -16.47
CA GLN A 166 10.44 -23.79 -17.21
C GLN A 166 11.88 -23.33 -17.05
N ALA A 167 12.73 -24.17 -16.46
CA ALA A 167 14.17 -24.01 -16.55
C ALA A 167 14.68 -24.89 -17.70
N THR A 168 15.84 -24.57 -18.28
CA THR A 168 16.43 -25.33 -19.39
C THR A 168 16.64 -26.81 -18.99
N GLY A 169 15.72 -27.68 -19.41
CA GLY A 169 15.80 -29.13 -19.21
C GLY A 169 14.71 -29.73 -18.30
N ASP A 170 14.06 -28.96 -17.43
CA ASP A 170 13.04 -29.44 -16.49
C ASP A 170 11.93 -28.38 -16.27
N THR A 171 10.65 -28.80 -16.37
CA THR A 171 9.51 -27.97 -15.99
C THR A 171 9.33 -28.03 -14.47
N ALA A 172 9.53 -26.91 -13.78
CA ALA A 172 9.22 -26.75 -12.37
C ALA A 172 7.88 -26.02 -12.22
N SER A 173 6.78 -26.77 -12.07
CA SER A 173 5.49 -26.18 -11.70
C SER A 173 5.47 -25.89 -10.20
N SER A 174 5.26 -24.62 -9.81
CA SER A 174 4.94 -24.28 -8.43
C SER A 174 3.43 -24.15 -8.29
N ASN A 175 2.83 -25.13 -7.62
CA ASN A 175 1.45 -25.11 -7.16
C ASN A 175 1.30 -24.43 -5.79
N GLN A 176 2.31 -23.64 -5.35
CA GLN A 176 2.15 -22.77 -4.18
C GLN A 176 1.32 -21.55 -4.56
N ALA A 177 0.41 -21.18 -3.66
CA ALA A 177 -0.31 -19.92 -3.69
C ALA A 177 0.67 -18.77 -3.93
N SER A 178 0.58 -18.08 -5.07
CA SER A 178 1.25 -16.78 -5.20
C SER A 178 0.58 -15.79 -4.24
N THR A 179 1.35 -14.82 -3.76
CA THR A 179 0.76 -13.74 -2.97
C THR A 179 -0.13 -12.88 -3.86
N PRO A 180 -1.01 -12.04 -3.28
CA PRO A 180 -1.86 -11.11 -4.02
C PRO A 180 -1.14 -10.03 -4.83
N LEU A 181 0.17 -10.11 -5.03
CA LEU A 181 0.85 -9.29 -6.02
C LEU A 181 1.93 -10.12 -6.78
N GLY A 182 1.95 -11.46 -6.69
CA GLY A 182 2.79 -12.33 -7.53
C GLY A 182 3.64 -13.34 -6.76
N VAL A 183 4.86 -13.63 -7.27
CA VAL A 183 5.79 -14.63 -6.69
C VAL A 183 6.47 -14.04 -5.45
N GLY A 184 5.94 -14.36 -4.27
CA GLY A 184 6.50 -14.00 -2.98
C GLY A 184 6.06 -14.98 -1.90
N VAL A 185 6.72 -14.96 -0.74
CA VAL A 185 6.33 -15.81 0.39
C VAL A 185 5.12 -15.16 1.05
N ALA A 186 3.96 -15.83 1.01
CA ALA A 186 2.81 -15.43 1.82
C ALA A 186 3.17 -15.62 3.30
N THR A 187 3.32 -14.54 4.05
CA THR A 187 3.70 -14.55 5.46
C THR A 187 2.48 -14.76 6.36
N GLY A 188 1.70 -15.83 6.17
CA GLY A 188 0.84 -16.44 7.21
C GLY A 188 -0.08 -15.55 8.07
N THR A 189 -0.43 -14.35 7.64
CA THR A 189 -1.35 -13.41 8.31
C THR A 189 -2.73 -13.45 7.64
N ASP A 190 -3.76 -12.94 8.33
CA ASP A 190 -5.13 -12.85 7.78
C ASP A 190 -5.20 -11.93 6.54
N TYR A 191 -4.19 -11.08 6.34
CA TYR A 191 -4.00 -10.21 5.18
C TYR A 191 -2.51 -10.10 4.83
N VAL A 192 -2.16 -9.79 3.59
CA VAL A 192 -0.80 -9.39 3.21
C VAL A 192 -0.69 -7.88 3.27
N GLU A 193 0.32 -7.38 3.97
CA GLU A 193 0.60 -5.95 4.09
C GLU A 193 1.70 -5.52 3.14
N TYR A 194 1.52 -4.35 2.55
CA TYR A 194 2.44 -3.69 1.66
C TYR A 194 2.57 -2.23 2.05
N THR A 195 3.71 -1.61 1.79
CA THR A 195 3.77 -0.15 1.74
C THR A 195 3.41 0.32 0.33
N TYR A 196 2.80 1.49 0.20
CA TYR A 196 2.53 2.07 -1.11
C TYR A 196 2.78 3.56 -1.16
N THR A 197 3.09 4.05 -2.36
CA THR A 197 3.21 5.47 -2.69
C THR A 197 2.57 5.73 -4.05
N MET A 198 2.13 6.96 -4.26
CA MET A 198 1.54 7.41 -5.51
C MET A 198 2.17 8.72 -5.96
N ASP A 199 2.21 8.94 -7.28
CA ASP A 199 2.54 10.26 -7.81
C ASP A 199 1.39 11.26 -7.58
N SER A 200 1.69 12.55 -7.63
CA SER A 200 0.70 13.62 -7.39
C SER A 200 -0.43 13.69 -8.44
N GLU A 201 -0.29 12.96 -9.54
CA GLU A 201 -1.30 12.90 -10.61
C GLU A 201 -2.18 11.64 -10.50
N TRP A 202 -1.90 10.76 -9.53
CA TRP A 202 -2.54 9.46 -9.34
C TRP A 202 -2.54 8.58 -10.59
N THR A 203 -1.42 8.61 -11.32
CA THR A 203 -1.17 7.83 -12.54
C THR A 203 -0.17 6.71 -12.33
N THR A 204 0.70 6.84 -11.33
CA THR A 204 1.74 5.85 -11.01
C THR A 204 1.60 5.41 -9.56
N LEU A 205 1.33 4.12 -9.35
CA LEU A 205 1.26 3.49 -8.03
C LEU A 205 2.48 2.59 -7.85
N THR A 206 3.23 2.82 -6.78
CA THR A 206 4.32 1.93 -6.36
C THR A 206 3.92 1.18 -5.11
N ILE A 207 3.96 -0.14 -5.14
CA ILE A 207 3.69 -1.02 -4.00
C ILE A 207 4.96 -1.78 -3.66
N MET A 208 5.29 -1.89 -2.38
CA MET A 208 6.49 -2.56 -1.89
C MET A 208 6.17 -3.56 -0.78
N GLN A 209 6.87 -4.70 -0.79
CA GLN A 209 6.82 -5.71 0.25
C GLN A 209 8.24 -6.09 0.67
N GLU A 210 8.59 -5.87 1.93
CA GLU A 210 9.84 -6.38 2.48
C GLU A 210 9.65 -7.79 3.04
N ASN A 211 10.56 -8.71 2.67
CA ASN A 211 10.64 -10.00 3.31
C ASN A 211 11.58 -9.90 4.51
N GLU A 212 11.00 -9.87 5.71
CA GLU A 212 11.74 -9.75 6.97
C GLU A 212 12.79 -10.85 7.19
N TYR A 213 12.65 -12.02 6.56
CA TYR A 213 13.59 -13.14 6.73
C TYR A 213 14.81 -13.05 5.82
N SER A 214 14.64 -12.53 4.60
CA SER A 214 15.73 -12.42 3.61
C SER A 214 16.26 -11.00 3.44
N GLY A 215 15.56 -9.98 3.95
CA GLY A 215 15.84 -8.57 3.70
C GLY A 215 15.68 -8.17 2.23
N SER A 216 14.96 -8.97 1.45
CA SER A 216 14.68 -8.69 0.04
C SER A 216 13.39 -7.89 -0.09
N THR A 217 13.36 -6.90 -0.96
CA THR A 217 12.17 -6.09 -1.22
C THR A 217 11.60 -6.42 -2.59
N ASN A 218 10.34 -6.81 -2.63
CA ASN A 218 9.56 -6.86 -3.86
C ASN A 218 8.98 -5.47 -4.12
N THR A 219 9.15 -4.94 -5.32
CA THR A 219 8.59 -3.67 -5.76
C THR A 219 7.72 -3.89 -6.98
N TYR A 220 6.54 -3.31 -6.97
CA TYR A 220 5.57 -3.33 -8.06
C TYR A 220 5.28 -1.89 -8.48
N VAL A 221 5.32 -1.60 -9.77
CA VAL A 221 4.98 -0.30 -10.33
C VAL A 221 3.83 -0.47 -11.29
N PHE A 222 2.73 0.17 -10.98
CA PHE A 222 1.52 0.16 -11.78
C PHE A 222 1.27 1.51 -12.44
N SER A 223 0.65 1.47 -13.60
CA SER A 223 0.15 2.64 -14.34
C SER A 223 -1.36 2.57 -14.53
N ARG A 224 -2.03 3.70 -14.41
CA ARG A 224 -3.47 3.85 -14.67
C ARG A 224 -3.77 4.05 -16.15
#